data_AF-A0AAN9U7W1-F1
#
_entry.id   AF-A0AAN9U7W1-F1
#
_cell.length_a   1.000
_cell.length_b   1.000
_cell.length_c   1.000
_cell.angle_alpha   90.00
_cell.angle_beta   90.00
_cell.angle_gamma   90.00
#
_symmetry.space_group_name_H-M   'P 1'
#
loop_
_entity.id
_entity.type
_entity.pdbx_description
1 polymer ?
#
loop_
_entity_poly.entity_id
_entity_poly.type
_entity_poly.pdbx_seq_one_letter_code
_entity_poly.pdbx_strand_id
1 'polypeptide(L)'
;MWTYTRRLEDQEIKRHTDLPQADQDLLNRLRKPEERVIVGHIWLRTWYGEGSDAAFSAFIKERDEEPEYPVLQDAKRYNHGSDDGWQRIFARMPQMLDPSCVSADDYERAKQTALRECYLKELEDTREVEEMGGTPEEDGTYWMEVYWKYHEKAAVGVIFIADEEMIRAAAEDPRSEKFLAVWFDEMGRVVRYKRLAEGEASVLEMRMSVMGGDLECSSWMGANPGEEYEWEGPLGPPALTGEGEHS
;
A
#
# COMPACT_ATOMS: atom_id res chain seq x y z
N MET A 1 18.41 3.70 -9.30
CA MET A 1 17.55 4.86 -9.57
C MET A 1 16.41 4.42 -10.49
N TRP A 2 15.21 4.28 -9.94
CA TRP A 2 14.01 3.86 -10.67
C TRP A 2 13.57 4.90 -11.70
N THR A 3 12.98 4.47 -12.82
CA THR A 3 12.61 5.35 -13.95
C THR A 3 11.65 6.46 -13.56
N TYR A 4 10.78 6.21 -12.58
CA TYR A 4 9.78 7.18 -12.11
C TYR A 4 10.40 8.21 -11.14
N THR A 5 11.18 7.77 -10.16
CA THR A 5 11.91 8.64 -9.23
C THR A 5 12.90 9.54 -9.94
N ARG A 6 13.63 9.03 -10.96
CA ARG A 6 14.50 9.85 -11.82
C ARG A 6 13.72 10.93 -12.57
N ARG A 7 12.52 10.61 -13.08
CA ARG A 7 11.69 11.57 -13.83
C ARG A 7 11.18 12.69 -12.93
N LEU A 8 10.88 12.40 -11.67
CA LEU A 8 10.45 13.39 -10.69
C LEU A 8 11.63 14.23 -10.19
N GLU A 9 12.78 13.61 -9.93
CA GLU A 9 14.03 14.32 -9.55
C GLU A 9 14.54 15.22 -10.67
N ASP A 10 14.54 14.77 -11.93
CA ASP A 10 14.88 15.59 -13.10
C ASP A 10 13.93 16.79 -13.29
N GLN A 11 12.75 16.76 -12.66
CA GLN A 11 11.74 17.81 -12.73
C GLN A 11 11.64 18.64 -11.44
N GLU A 12 12.39 18.30 -10.38
CA GLU A 12 12.36 18.93 -9.05
C GLU A 12 10.96 18.99 -8.39
N ILE A 13 10.04 18.11 -8.78
CA ILE A 13 8.65 18.12 -8.29
C ILE A 13 8.55 17.31 -6.99
N LYS A 14 8.29 17.98 -5.85
CA LYS A 14 8.10 17.33 -4.52
C LYS A 14 6.72 17.62 -3.92
N ARG A 15 6.06 18.66 -4.39
CA ARG A 15 4.74 19.14 -3.93
C ARG A 15 3.93 19.54 -5.15
N HIS A 16 2.61 19.63 -4.99
CA HIS A 16 1.76 20.15 -6.07
C HIS A 16 2.20 21.56 -6.53
N THR A 17 2.79 22.35 -5.63
CA THR A 17 3.33 23.69 -5.90
C THR A 17 4.59 23.69 -6.77
N ASP A 18 5.24 22.54 -6.91
CA ASP A 18 6.50 22.42 -7.63
C ASP A 18 6.25 22.07 -9.11
N LEU A 19 5.00 21.74 -9.47
CA LEU A 19 4.58 21.55 -10.85
C LEU A 19 4.60 22.89 -11.62
N PRO A 20 4.78 22.88 -12.95
CA PRO A 20 4.56 24.06 -13.77
C PRO A 20 3.16 24.66 -13.53
N GLN A 21 3.03 25.99 -13.54
CA GLN A 21 1.75 26.68 -13.24
C GLN A 21 0.58 26.15 -14.08
N ALA A 22 0.82 25.81 -15.35
CA ALA A 22 -0.22 25.24 -16.23
C ALA A 22 -0.74 23.88 -15.73
N ASP A 23 0.14 23.06 -15.16
CA ASP A 23 -0.20 21.76 -14.59
C ASP A 23 -0.82 21.93 -13.20
N GLN A 24 -0.36 22.90 -12.41
CA GLN A 24 -1.06 23.33 -11.20
C GLN A 24 -2.48 23.77 -11.51
N ASP A 25 -2.68 24.58 -12.55
CA ASP A 25 -3.99 25.09 -12.97
C ASP A 25 -4.87 23.99 -13.57
N LEU A 26 -4.28 23.01 -14.24
CA LEU A 26 -4.96 21.81 -14.68
C LEU A 26 -5.41 20.99 -13.47
N LEU A 27 -4.51 20.68 -12.54
CA LEU A 27 -4.84 20.01 -11.28
C LEU A 27 -5.83 20.83 -10.45
N ASN A 28 -5.78 22.15 -10.50
CA ASN A 28 -6.71 23.05 -9.81
C ASN A 28 -8.14 22.87 -10.32
N ARG A 29 -8.30 22.68 -11.63
CA ARG A 29 -9.58 22.41 -12.27
C ARG A 29 -10.03 20.96 -12.06
N LEU A 30 -9.07 20.04 -12.07
CA LEU A 30 -9.30 18.62 -11.94
C LEU A 30 -9.42 18.16 -10.49
N ARG A 31 -9.18 19.01 -9.48
CA ARG A 31 -9.15 18.62 -8.05
C ARG A 31 -9.50 19.76 -7.13
N LYS A 32 -10.21 19.42 -6.06
CA LYS A 32 -10.41 20.35 -4.97
C LYS A 32 -9.12 20.49 -4.14
N PRO A 33 -8.87 21.62 -3.48
CA PRO A 33 -7.69 21.81 -2.63
C PRO A 33 -7.52 20.72 -1.56
N GLU A 34 -8.61 20.20 -1.02
CA GLU A 34 -8.60 19.18 0.03
C GLU A 34 -8.16 17.80 -0.48
N GLU A 35 -8.15 17.57 -1.81
CA GLU A 35 -7.71 16.31 -2.43
C GLU A 35 -6.20 16.31 -2.77
N ARG A 36 -5.46 17.39 -2.44
CA ARG A 36 -4.04 17.55 -2.83
C ARG A 36 -3.07 17.27 -1.69
N VAL A 37 -3.53 16.52 -0.70
CA VAL A 37 -2.75 16.19 0.49
C VAL A 37 -1.58 15.26 0.12
N ILE A 38 -0.42 15.52 0.71
CA ILE A 38 0.76 14.65 0.64
C ILE A 38 0.72 13.80 1.92
N VAL A 39 0.09 12.64 1.85
CA VAL A 39 -0.11 11.75 2.99
C VAL A 39 0.22 10.32 2.61
N GLY A 40 0.82 9.59 3.55
CA GLY A 40 1.11 8.17 3.41
C GLY A 40 -0.13 7.27 3.51
N HIS A 41 -1.31 7.84 3.75
CA HIS A 41 -2.57 7.09 3.73
C HIS A 41 -3.75 7.93 3.25
N ILE A 42 -4.68 7.29 2.52
CA ILE A 42 -5.89 7.93 1.99
C ILE A 42 -7.09 6.99 2.02
N TRP A 43 -8.29 7.56 2.08
CA TRP A 43 -9.55 6.84 1.89
C TRP A 43 -10.08 7.07 0.47
N LEU A 44 -10.44 6.00 -0.23
CA LEU A 44 -10.94 6.04 -1.60
C LEU A 44 -12.24 5.24 -1.72
N ARG A 45 -13.29 5.86 -2.27
CA ARG A 45 -14.52 5.14 -2.64
C ARG A 45 -14.52 4.85 -4.14
N THR A 46 -14.63 3.57 -4.51
CA THR A 46 -14.57 3.13 -5.91
C THR A 46 -15.90 2.67 -6.50
N TRP A 47 -16.91 2.43 -5.67
CA TRP A 47 -18.21 1.93 -6.11
C TRP A 47 -19.37 2.89 -5.82
N TYR A 48 -20.19 3.11 -6.85
CA TYR A 48 -21.30 4.08 -6.87
C TYR A 48 -22.58 3.49 -7.46
N GLY A 49 -22.82 2.19 -7.24
CA GLY A 49 -24.05 1.52 -7.69
C GLY A 49 -25.30 1.97 -6.93
N GLU A 50 -26.44 1.37 -7.25
CA GLU A 50 -27.71 1.65 -6.58
C GLU A 50 -27.61 1.40 -5.07
N GLY A 51 -28.16 2.31 -4.25
CA GLY A 51 -28.12 2.22 -2.78
C GLY A 51 -26.76 2.54 -2.14
N SER A 52 -25.69 2.68 -2.92
CA SER A 52 -24.33 2.87 -2.42
C SER A 52 -24.15 4.14 -1.59
N ASP A 53 -24.79 5.26 -1.97
CA ASP A 53 -24.69 6.51 -1.24
C ASP A 53 -25.32 6.43 0.16
N ALA A 54 -26.47 5.74 0.27
CA ALA A 54 -27.13 5.53 1.55
C ALA A 54 -26.31 4.62 2.46
N ALA A 55 -25.79 3.51 1.93
CA ALA A 55 -24.93 2.58 2.65
C ALA A 55 -23.63 3.27 3.13
N PHE A 56 -22.94 3.99 2.23
CA PHE A 56 -21.71 4.70 2.60
C PHE A 56 -21.97 5.79 3.64
N SER A 57 -23.05 6.55 3.51
CA SER A 57 -23.42 7.59 4.48
C SER A 57 -23.78 7.00 5.85
N ALA A 58 -24.47 5.85 5.86
CA ALA A 58 -24.80 5.15 7.10
C ALA A 58 -23.53 4.64 7.79
N PHE A 59 -22.61 4.04 7.03
CA PHE A 59 -21.31 3.63 7.52
C PHE A 59 -20.54 4.82 8.13
N ILE A 60 -20.32 5.90 7.38
CA ILE A 60 -19.57 7.07 7.86
C ILE A 60 -20.16 7.65 9.15
N LYS A 61 -21.49 7.58 9.31
CA LYS A 61 -22.19 8.07 10.50
C LYS A 61 -22.02 7.15 11.72
N GLU A 62 -21.88 5.84 11.52
CA GLU A 62 -21.71 4.85 12.59
C GLU A 62 -20.25 4.68 13.02
N ARG A 63 -19.28 5.27 12.29
CA ARG A 63 -17.89 5.28 12.71
C ARG A 63 -17.73 5.97 14.05
N ASP A 64 -16.88 5.40 14.90
CA ASP A 64 -16.53 5.98 16.19
C ASP A 64 -15.70 7.26 16.03
N GLU A 65 -14.91 7.36 14.95
CA GLU A 65 -14.08 8.51 14.62
C GLU A 65 -14.25 8.93 13.15
N GLU A 66 -14.28 10.24 12.90
CA GLU A 66 -14.16 10.75 11.53
C GLU A 66 -12.76 10.39 11.00
N PRO A 67 -12.64 9.95 9.73
CA PRO A 67 -11.33 9.68 9.16
C PRO A 67 -10.47 10.94 9.24
N GLU A 68 -9.23 10.79 9.71
CA GLU A 68 -8.28 11.90 9.89
C GLU A 68 -8.04 12.64 8.56
N TYR A 69 -8.20 11.94 7.43
CA TYR A 69 -7.99 12.46 6.09
C TYR A 69 -9.26 12.42 5.22
N PRO A 70 -9.39 13.37 4.26
CA PRO A 70 -10.56 13.43 3.38
C PRO A 70 -10.75 12.15 2.55
N VAL A 71 -11.99 11.67 2.48
CA VAL A 71 -12.38 10.58 1.58
C VAL A 71 -12.45 11.08 0.13
N LEU A 72 -11.70 10.45 -0.76
CA LEU A 72 -11.79 10.65 -2.21
C LEU A 72 -13.03 9.93 -2.75
N GLN A 73 -14.10 10.69 -2.98
CA GLN A 73 -15.43 10.13 -3.29
C GLN A 73 -16.18 10.81 -4.47
N ASP A 74 -15.46 11.45 -5.40
CA ASP A 74 -16.05 11.93 -6.66
C ASP A 74 -16.30 10.78 -7.65
N ALA A 75 -17.57 10.40 -7.81
CA ALA A 75 -18.01 9.33 -8.71
C ALA A 75 -17.51 9.50 -10.16
N LYS A 76 -17.42 10.73 -10.69
CA LYS A 76 -16.96 10.96 -12.07
C LYS A 76 -15.48 10.63 -12.25
N ARG A 77 -14.74 10.58 -11.14
CA ARG A 77 -13.30 10.34 -11.13
C ARG A 77 -13.04 8.92 -10.70
N TYR A 78 -13.58 8.50 -9.57
CA TYR A 78 -13.12 7.30 -8.85
C TYR A 78 -14.03 6.09 -9.02
N ASN A 79 -15.11 6.16 -9.81
CA ASN A 79 -15.94 4.99 -10.09
C ASN A 79 -15.18 3.96 -10.95
N HIS A 80 -14.43 3.11 -10.28
CA HIS A 80 -13.55 2.10 -10.88
C HIS A 80 -14.05 0.67 -10.63
N GLY A 81 -15.13 0.50 -9.87
CA GLY A 81 -15.70 -0.81 -9.56
C GLY A 81 -14.85 -1.60 -8.56
N SER A 82 -14.89 -2.93 -8.71
CA SER A 82 -14.23 -3.93 -7.86
C SER A 82 -12.86 -4.41 -8.38
N ASP A 83 -12.44 -3.99 -9.58
CA ASP A 83 -11.14 -4.34 -10.18
C ASP A 83 -10.00 -3.43 -9.67
N ASP A 84 -8.75 -3.69 -10.08
CA ASP A 84 -7.55 -2.87 -9.84
C ASP A 84 -7.57 -1.47 -10.49
N GLY A 85 -8.73 -1.05 -11.01
CA GLY A 85 -8.94 0.27 -11.59
C GLY A 85 -8.65 1.42 -10.61
N TRP A 86 -8.62 1.14 -9.30
CA TRP A 86 -8.21 2.10 -8.27
C TRP A 86 -6.77 2.59 -8.47
N GLN A 87 -5.84 1.78 -9.00
CA GLN A 87 -4.44 2.16 -9.25
C GLN A 87 -4.33 3.38 -10.18
N ARG A 88 -5.36 3.65 -11.00
CA ARG A 88 -5.46 4.87 -11.83
C ARG A 88 -5.43 6.15 -11.02
N ILE A 89 -5.65 6.07 -9.71
CA ILE A 89 -5.45 7.20 -8.81
C ILE A 89 -4.04 7.76 -8.89
N PHE A 90 -3.01 6.92 -9.04
CA PHE A 90 -1.61 7.35 -9.10
C PHE A 90 -1.29 8.16 -10.35
N ALA A 91 -1.90 7.83 -11.49
CA ALA A 91 -1.78 8.65 -12.70
C ALA A 91 -2.32 10.07 -12.48
N ARG A 92 -3.24 10.24 -11.52
CA ARG A 92 -3.77 11.54 -11.16
C ARG A 92 -2.96 12.13 -10.00
N MET A 93 -2.67 11.36 -8.94
CA MET A 93 -1.94 11.73 -7.71
C MET A 93 -0.51 11.15 -7.71
N PRO A 94 0.35 11.53 -8.66
CA PRO A 94 1.71 10.98 -8.74
C PRO A 94 2.52 11.24 -7.47
N GLN A 95 2.23 12.32 -6.75
CA GLN A 95 2.88 12.68 -5.51
C GLN A 95 2.62 11.69 -4.35
N MET A 96 1.64 10.80 -4.45
CA MET A 96 1.46 9.72 -3.47
C MET A 96 2.56 8.67 -3.55
N LEU A 97 3.18 8.53 -4.73
CA LEU A 97 4.27 7.60 -4.98
C LEU A 97 5.63 8.19 -4.60
N ASP A 98 5.65 9.43 -4.12
CA ASP A 98 6.85 10.13 -3.68
C ASP A 98 6.87 10.17 -2.15
N PRO A 99 7.66 9.30 -1.49
CA PRO A 99 7.75 9.28 -0.05
C PRO A 99 8.38 10.60 0.41
N SER A 100 7.52 11.57 0.75
CA SER A 100 7.94 12.84 1.28
C SER A 100 8.81 12.57 2.51
N CYS A 101 10.10 12.93 2.41
CA CYS A 101 11.14 12.89 3.44
C CYS A 101 12.23 11.81 3.32
N VAL A 102 12.25 10.94 2.30
CA VAL A 102 13.35 9.97 2.11
C VAL A 102 13.93 10.10 0.69
N SER A 103 15.25 10.22 0.57
CA SER A 103 15.88 10.26 -0.76
C SER A 103 15.73 8.92 -1.49
N ALA A 104 15.73 8.91 -2.81
CA ALA A 104 15.68 7.67 -3.60
C ALA A 104 16.79 6.68 -3.20
N ASP A 105 17.98 7.22 -2.91
CA ASP A 105 19.13 6.44 -2.46
C ASP A 105 18.90 5.84 -1.07
N ASP A 106 18.29 6.58 -0.14
CA ASP A 106 18.00 6.07 1.20
C ASP A 106 16.86 5.07 1.20
N TYR A 107 15.84 5.28 0.36
CA TYR A 107 14.78 4.31 0.12
C TYR A 107 15.35 2.98 -0.42
N GLU A 108 16.17 3.04 -1.47
CA GLU A 108 16.80 1.84 -2.04
C GLU A 108 17.76 1.20 -1.05
N ARG A 109 18.57 1.99 -0.33
CA ARG A 109 19.49 1.49 0.70
C ARG A 109 18.73 0.77 1.81
N ALA A 110 17.60 1.31 2.26
CA ALA A 110 16.76 0.68 3.28
C ALA A 110 16.20 -0.66 2.79
N LYS A 111 15.66 -0.72 1.56
CA LYS A 111 15.20 -1.97 0.93
C LYS A 111 16.30 -3.01 0.84
N GLN A 112 17.45 -2.63 0.30
CA GLN A 112 18.60 -3.54 0.13
C GLN A 112 19.22 -3.98 1.46
N THR A 113 19.08 -3.18 2.52
CA THR A 113 19.53 -3.56 3.86
C THR A 113 18.56 -4.55 4.48
N ALA A 114 17.25 -4.24 4.45
CA ALA A 114 16.20 -5.14 4.91
C ALA A 114 16.23 -6.48 4.16
N LEU A 115 16.45 -6.46 2.85
CA LEU A 115 16.58 -7.67 2.05
C LEU A 115 17.73 -8.57 2.51
N ARG A 116 18.90 -7.97 2.77
CA ARG A 116 20.06 -8.71 3.28
C ARG A 116 19.81 -9.30 4.67
N GLU A 117 19.14 -8.55 5.55
CA GLU A 117 18.74 -9.05 6.86
C GLU A 117 17.74 -10.23 6.75
N CYS A 118 16.73 -10.12 5.88
CA CYS A 118 15.76 -11.18 5.63
C CYS A 118 16.43 -12.44 5.12
N TYR A 119 17.40 -12.32 4.21
CA TYR A 119 18.15 -13.47 3.72
C TYR A 119 19.02 -14.14 4.80
N LEU A 120 19.71 -13.36 5.62
CA LEU A 120 20.48 -13.93 6.74
C LEU A 120 19.56 -14.70 7.70
N LYS A 121 18.35 -14.20 7.91
CA LYS A 121 17.32 -14.89 8.71
C LYS A 121 16.83 -16.17 8.03
N GLU A 122 16.63 -16.17 6.71
CA GLU A 122 16.27 -17.37 5.94
C GLU A 122 17.34 -18.46 6.05
N LEU A 123 18.62 -18.10 5.95
CA LEU A 123 19.74 -19.04 6.10
C LEU A 123 19.81 -19.61 7.52
N GLU A 124 19.57 -18.78 8.53
CA GLU A 124 19.54 -19.23 9.93
C GLU A 124 18.37 -20.19 10.17
N ASP A 125 17.17 -19.83 9.72
CA ASP A 125 15.95 -20.65 9.81
C ASP A 125 16.13 -22.00 9.10
N THR A 126 16.67 -21.99 7.87
CA THR A 126 17.00 -23.19 7.11
C THR A 126 17.95 -24.10 7.90
N ARG A 127 19.05 -23.54 8.42
CA ARG A 127 20.03 -24.31 9.19
C ARG A 127 19.41 -24.90 10.45
N GLU A 128 18.60 -24.14 11.19
CA GLU A 128 17.96 -24.62 12.42
C GLU A 128 16.99 -25.77 12.15
N VAL A 129 16.19 -25.67 11.08
CA VAL A 129 15.29 -26.75 10.65
C VAL A 129 16.08 -28.01 10.28
N GLU A 130 17.14 -27.87 9.49
CA GLU A 130 18.01 -28.99 9.10
C GLU A 130 18.71 -29.63 10.32
N GLU A 131 19.21 -28.82 11.27
CA GLU A 131 19.84 -29.30 12.51
C GLU A 131 18.86 -30.09 13.40
N MET A 132 17.57 -29.76 13.35
CA MET A 132 16.50 -30.49 14.02
C MET A 132 16.00 -31.71 13.22
N GLY A 133 16.52 -31.93 12.01
CA GLY A 133 16.14 -33.04 11.12
C GLY A 133 14.81 -32.83 10.39
N GLY A 134 14.34 -31.59 10.28
CA GLY A 134 13.16 -31.20 9.50
C GLY A 134 13.51 -30.86 8.04
N THR A 135 12.50 -30.41 7.29
CA THR A 135 12.63 -29.97 5.90
C THR A 135 12.31 -28.49 5.80
N PRO A 136 13.22 -27.60 5.36
CA PRO A 136 13.00 -26.15 5.33
C PRO A 136 11.71 -25.72 4.62
N GLU A 137 11.33 -26.42 3.55
CA GLU A 137 10.11 -26.11 2.80
C GLU A 137 8.82 -26.42 3.57
N GLU A 138 8.85 -27.35 4.52
CA GLU A 138 7.68 -27.79 5.29
C GLU A 138 7.66 -27.21 6.70
N ASP A 139 8.82 -27.15 7.35
CA ASP A 139 9.00 -26.80 8.77
C ASP A 139 9.60 -25.40 8.97
N GLY A 140 10.07 -24.75 7.90
CA GLY A 140 10.65 -23.41 7.95
C GLY A 140 9.62 -22.32 8.19
N THR A 141 10.11 -21.16 8.62
CA THR A 141 9.30 -19.96 8.78
C THR A 141 8.70 -19.57 7.42
N TYR A 142 7.39 -19.32 7.39
CA TYR A 142 6.71 -18.89 6.17
C TYR A 142 7.39 -17.66 5.57
N TRP A 143 7.71 -17.70 4.26
CA TRP A 143 8.58 -16.69 3.62
C TRP A 143 8.09 -15.25 3.80
N MET A 144 6.78 -15.01 3.87
CA MET A 144 6.23 -13.67 4.13
C MET A 144 6.58 -13.13 5.51
N GLU A 145 6.82 -14.01 6.49
CA GLU A 145 7.31 -13.69 7.83
C GLU A 145 8.84 -13.62 7.90
N VAL A 146 9.54 -14.17 6.90
CA VAL A 146 10.99 -13.98 6.73
C VAL A 146 11.25 -12.62 6.07
N TYR A 147 10.55 -12.32 4.97
CA TYR A 147 10.75 -11.16 4.09
C TYR A 147 9.88 -9.95 4.44
N TRP A 148 9.20 -9.95 5.60
CA TRP A 148 8.26 -8.87 5.97
C TRP A 148 8.91 -7.49 6.03
N LYS A 149 10.16 -7.38 6.51
CA LYS A 149 10.89 -6.10 6.58
C LYS A 149 11.21 -5.57 5.19
N TYR A 150 11.56 -6.43 4.25
CA TYR A 150 11.80 -6.02 2.87
C TYR A 150 10.53 -5.44 2.25
N HIS A 151 9.38 -6.10 2.44
CA HIS A 151 8.09 -5.59 1.97
C HIS A 151 7.74 -4.27 2.67
N GLU A 152 8.01 -4.15 3.97
CA GLU A 152 7.72 -2.93 4.74
C GLU A 152 8.51 -1.76 4.16
N LYS A 153 9.82 -1.93 3.93
CA LYS A 153 10.65 -0.88 3.34
C LYS A 153 10.35 -0.65 1.86
N ALA A 154 9.67 -1.57 1.19
CA ALA A 154 9.17 -1.36 -0.18
C ALA A 154 7.90 -0.50 -0.21
N ALA A 155 7.02 -0.59 0.78
CA ALA A 155 5.81 0.19 0.84
C ALA A 155 6.10 1.68 1.10
N VAL A 156 5.52 2.57 0.28
CA VAL A 156 5.62 4.03 0.43
C VAL A 156 4.34 4.63 1.03
N GLY A 157 3.25 3.88 1.05
CA GLY A 157 1.98 4.29 1.64
C GLY A 157 0.95 3.18 1.64
N VAL A 158 -0.25 3.50 2.15
CA VAL A 158 -1.44 2.63 2.13
C VAL A 158 -2.64 3.37 1.55
N ILE A 159 -3.55 2.67 0.90
CA ILE A 159 -4.85 3.19 0.49
C ILE A 159 -5.94 2.31 1.09
N PHE A 160 -6.92 2.95 1.73
CA PHE A 160 -8.12 2.29 2.25
C PHE A 160 -9.24 2.44 1.23
N ILE A 161 -9.66 1.33 0.64
CA ILE A 161 -10.62 1.31 -0.45
C ILE A 161 -11.98 0.84 0.05
N ALA A 162 -12.98 1.71 -0.08
CA ALA A 162 -14.41 1.41 0.02
C ALA A 162 -14.92 1.00 -1.37
N ASP A 163 -14.77 -0.28 -1.69
CA ASP A 163 -15.16 -0.90 -2.95
C ASP A 163 -16.55 -1.54 -2.86
N GLU A 164 -16.96 -2.24 -3.92
CA GLU A 164 -18.28 -2.86 -3.99
C GLU A 164 -18.55 -3.84 -2.84
N GLU A 165 -17.57 -4.67 -2.48
CA GLU A 165 -17.71 -5.67 -1.41
C GLU A 165 -17.99 -4.98 -0.07
N MET A 166 -17.19 -3.96 0.26
CA MET A 166 -17.37 -3.18 1.48
C MET A 166 -18.74 -2.50 1.52
N ILE A 167 -19.14 -1.84 0.43
CA ILE A 167 -20.39 -1.06 0.40
C ILE A 167 -21.61 -1.99 0.47
N ARG A 168 -21.57 -3.15 -0.18
CA ARG A 168 -22.65 -4.14 -0.10
C ARG A 168 -22.80 -4.69 1.32
N ALA A 169 -21.69 -5.01 1.99
CA ALA A 169 -21.71 -5.44 3.39
C ALA A 169 -22.33 -4.34 4.30
N ALA A 170 -21.89 -3.09 4.14
CA ALA A 170 -22.40 -1.95 4.89
C ALA A 170 -23.90 -1.67 4.65
N ALA A 171 -24.45 -2.07 3.49
CA ALA A 171 -25.87 -1.96 3.20
C ALA A 171 -26.73 -2.96 3.99
N GLU A 172 -26.16 -4.11 4.34
CA GLU A 172 -26.82 -5.14 5.17
C GLU A 172 -26.65 -4.84 6.67
N ASP A 173 -25.41 -4.57 7.08
CA ASP A 173 -25.04 -4.17 8.44
C ASP A 173 -23.89 -3.14 8.37
N PRO A 174 -24.12 -1.88 8.75
CA PRO A 174 -23.11 -0.82 8.75
C PRO A 174 -21.87 -1.05 9.62
N ARG A 175 -21.82 -2.15 10.40
CA ARG A 175 -20.67 -2.58 11.21
C ARG A 175 -19.97 -3.85 10.71
N SER A 176 -20.46 -4.43 9.61
CA SER A 176 -19.89 -5.65 9.01
C SER A 176 -18.86 -5.36 7.92
N GLU A 177 -18.57 -4.09 7.70
CA GLU A 177 -17.73 -3.58 6.64
C GLU A 177 -16.26 -3.97 6.82
N LYS A 178 -15.61 -4.21 5.69
CA LYS A 178 -14.15 -4.35 5.64
C LYS A 178 -13.57 -3.61 4.45
N PHE A 179 -12.77 -2.59 4.76
CA PHE A 179 -12.00 -1.86 3.77
C PHE A 179 -10.91 -2.73 3.20
N LEU A 180 -10.68 -2.61 1.90
CA LEU A 180 -9.46 -3.14 1.33
C LEU A 180 -8.33 -2.15 1.61
N ALA A 181 -7.47 -2.48 2.56
CA ALA A 181 -6.21 -1.79 2.78
C ALA A 181 -5.17 -2.35 1.82
N VAL A 182 -4.56 -1.47 1.02
CA VAL A 182 -3.54 -1.83 0.04
C VAL A 182 -2.29 -1.01 0.29
N TRP A 183 -1.19 -1.69 0.63
CA TRP A 183 0.12 -1.07 0.70
C TRP A 183 0.76 -1.10 -0.67
N PHE A 184 1.27 0.05 -1.10
CA PHE A 184 1.82 0.22 -2.43
C PHE A 184 3.23 0.78 -2.40
N ASP A 185 3.99 0.51 -3.45
CA ASP A 185 5.39 0.95 -3.60
C ASP A 185 5.51 2.24 -4.42
N GLU A 186 6.75 2.66 -4.72
CA GLU A 186 7.05 3.88 -5.49
C GLU A 186 6.55 3.87 -6.94
N MET A 187 6.09 2.72 -7.43
CA MET A 187 5.49 2.55 -8.76
C MET A 187 3.96 2.37 -8.70
N GLY A 188 3.38 2.31 -7.50
CA GLY A 188 1.96 2.05 -7.29
C GLY A 188 1.57 0.57 -7.39
N ARG A 189 2.55 -0.34 -7.34
CA ARG A 189 2.33 -1.79 -7.34
C ARG A 189 1.88 -2.23 -5.95
N VAL A 190 1.13 -3.32 -5.87
CA VAL A 190 0.62 -3.84 -4.60
C VAL A 190 1.72 -4.61 -3.89
N VAL A 191 2.22 -4.09 -2.77
CA VAL A 191 3.17 -4.80 -1.92
C VAL A 191 2.45 -5.85 -1.08
N ARG A 192 1.41 -5.40 -0.38
CA ARG A 192 0.53 -6.24 0.44
C ARG A 192 -0.90 -5.71 0.40
N TYR A 193 -1.87 -6.57 0.69
CA TYR A 193 -3.26 -6.15 0.87
C TYR A 193 -3.98 -6.96 1.95
N LYS A 194 -4.96 -6.33 2.61
CA LYS A 194 -5.81 -6.96 3.61
C LYS A 194 -7.16 -6.28 3.74
N ARG A 195 -8.20 -7.08 3.99
CA ARG A 195 -9.52 -6.58 4.40
C ARG A 195 -9.50 -6.26 5.89
N LEU A 196 -9.68 -4.99 6.25
CA LEU A 196 -9.65 -4.49 7.63
C LEU A 196 -11.03 -3.96 8.04
N ALA A 197 -11.47 -4.32 9.24
CA ALA A 197 -12.60 -3.65 9.89
C ALA A 197 -12.21 -2.21 10.27
N GLU A 198 -13.20 -1.34 10.53
CA GLU A 198 -12.97 0.08 10.87
C GLU A 198 -11.96 0.24 12.03
N GLY A 199 -12.15 -0.46 13.14
CA GLY A 199 -11.23 -0.36 14.28
C GLY A 199 -9.79 -0.81 13.97
N GLU A 200 -9.61 -1.76 13.04
CA GLU A 200 -8.27 -2.16 12.59
C GLU A 200 -7.63 -1.11 11.68
N ALA A 201 -8.44 -0.46 10.83
CA ALA A 201 -8.00 0.62 9.97
C ALA A 201 -7.61 1.86 10.79
N SER A 202 -8.42 2.25 11.78
CA SER A 202 -8.15 3.39 12.66
C SER A 202 -6.88 3.20 13.50
N VAL A 203 -6.63 1.97 13.99
CA VAL A 203 -5.35 1.64 14.66
C VAL A 203 -4.15 1.74 13.70
N LEU A 204 -4.33 1.32 12.45
CA LEU A 204 -3.28 1.43 11.43
C LEU A 204 -2.99 2.90 11.08
N GLU A 205 -4.01 3.72 10.86
CA GLU A 205 -3.89 5.16 10.62
C GLU A 205 -3.13 5.85 11.75
N MET A 206 -3.57 5.64 13.00
CA MET A 206 -2.91 6.20 14.18
C MET A 206 -1.43 5.81 14.23
N ARG A 207 -1.09 4.55 13.96
CA ARG A 207 0.30 4.09 13.95
C ARG A 207 1.11 4.75 12.84
N MET A 208 0.56 4.90 11.65
CA MET A 208 1.23 5.55 10.53
C MET A 208 1.45 7.04 10.80
N SER A 209 0.48 7.73 11.41
CA SER A 209 0.58 9.14 11.79
C SER A 209 1.58 9.38 12.95
N VAL A 210 1.68 8.48 13.93
CA VAL A 210 2.48 8.69 15.16
C VAL A 210 3.87 8.05 15.10
N MET A 211 4.00 6.86 14.51
CA MET A 211 5.23 6.05 14.56
C MET A 211 6.07 6.11 13.28
N GLY A 212 5.69 6.93 12.30
CA GLY A 212 6.57 7.28 11.18
C GLY A 212 6.94 6.12 10.24
N GLY A 213 6.12 5.07 10.17
CA GLY A 213 6.25 4.02 9.15
C GLY A 213 6.77 2.66 9.62
N ASP A 214 6.96 2.42 10.92
CA ASP A 214 7.11 1.04 11.42
C ASP A 214 5.72 0.35 11.40
N LEU A 215 5.55 -0.55 10.44
CA LEU A 215 4.35 -1.31 10.15
C LEU A 215 4.37 -2.69 10.81
N GLU A 216 5.24 -2.94 11.80
CA GLU A 216 5.21 -4.17 12.61
C GLU A 216 3.93 -4.22 13.49
N CYS A 217 2.80 -4.49 12.84
CA CYS A 217 1.48 -4.61 13.40
C CYS A 217 0.79 -5.85 12.83
N SER A 218 -0.20 -6.36 13.55
CA SER A 218 -0.96 -7.56 13.15
C SER A 218 -1.66 -7.40 11.80
N SER A 219 -2.05 -6.18 11.44
CA SER A 219 -2.66 -5.86 10.15
C SER A 219 -1.68 -6.11 8.99
N TRP A 220 -0.43 -5.68 9.13
CA TRP A 220 0.62 -5.88 8.12
C TRP A 220 1.10 -7.34 8.05
N MET A 221 1.36 -7.95 9.19
CA MET A 221 1.89 -9.32 9.25
C MET A 221 0.90 -10.35 8.69
N GLY A 222 -0.39 -10.14 8.90
CA GLY A 222 -1.44 -11.00 8.35
C GLY A 222 -2.00 -10.54 7.00
N ALA A 223 -1.31 -9.66 6.27
CA ALA A 223 -1.71 -9.22 4.93
C ALA A 223 -1.14 -10.15 3.86
N ASN A 224 -1.91 -10.35 2.79
CA ASN A 224 -1.48 -11.15 1.64
C ASN A 224 -0.46 -10.36 0.80
N PRO A 225 0.50 -11.03 0.13
CA PRO A 225 1.35 -10.37 -0.83
C PRO A 225 0.53 -9.93 -2.05
N GLY A 226 0.87 -8.80 -2.67
CA GLY A 226 0.35 -8.51 -4.01
C GLY A 226 0.99 -9.42 -5.06
N GLU A 227 0.32 -9.61 -6.19
CA GLU A 227 0.75 -10.53 -7.26
C GLU A 227 2.20 -10.28 -7.71
N GLU A 228 2.63 -9.01 -7.78
CA GLU A 228 4.01 -8.70 -8.17
C GLU A 228 5.06 -9.13 -7.13
N TYR A 229 4.65 -9.23 -5.87
CA TYR A 229 5.49 -9.57 -4.72
C TYR A 229 5.29 -11.00 -4.22
N GLU A 230 4.43 -11.78 -4.88
CA GLU A 230 4.34 -13.22 -4.65
C GLU A 230 5.68 -13.91 -4.93
N TRP A 231 5.87 -15.11 -4.38
CA TRP A 231 7.10 -15.87 -4.55
C TRP A 231 7.49 -16.06 -6.02
N GLU A 232 6.51 -16.34 -6.88
CA GLU A 232 6.68 -16.50 -8.33
C GLU A 232 6.53 -15.18 -9.11
N GLY A 233 6.23 -14.10 -8.39
CA GLY A 233 6.04 -12.77 -8.94
C GLY A 233 7.36 -12.13 -9.39
N PRO A 234 7.30 -11.13 -10.30
CA PRO A 234 8.47 -10.44 -10.82
C PRO A 234 9.33 -9.72 -9.75
N LEU A 235 8.77 -9.42 -8.58
CA LEU A 235 9.42 -8.77 -7.44
C LEU A 235 9.34 -9.61 -6.17
N GLY A 236 9.02 -10.90 -6.30
CA GLY A 236 9.07 -11.86 -5.21
C GLY A 236 10.42 -11.83 -4.50
N PRO A 237 10.53 -12.49 -3.33
CA PRO A 237 11.79 -12.60 -2.61
C PRO A 237 12.90 -12.99 -3.58
N PRO A 238 13.92 -12.14 -3.77
CA PRO A 238 14.93 -12.43 -4.77
C PRO A 238 15.73 -13.63 -4.31
N ALA A 239 15.76 -14.68 -5.13
CA ALA A 239 16.65 -15.81 -4.90
C ALA A 239 18.09 -15.28 -4.85
N LEU A 240 18.79 -15.52 -3.75
CA LEU A 240 20.22 -15.27 -3.65
C LEU A 240 21.01 -16.40 -4.31
N THR A 241 20.61 -16.76 -5.52
CA THR A 241 21.45 -17.47 -6.45
C THR A 241 21.66 -16.54 -7.64
N GLY A 242 22.84 -15.92 -7.69
CA GLY A 242 23.44 -15.53 -8.96
C GLY A 242 23.79 -16.76 -9.80
N GLU A 243 22.87 -17.71 -9.95
CA GLU A 243 23.02 -18.92 -10.76
C GLU A 243 21.73 -19.16 -11.56
N GLY A 244 21.32 -18.14 -12.29
CA GLY A 244 20.67 -18.33 -13.58
C GLY A 244 21.72 -18.37 -14.66
N GLU A 245 22.49 -19.46 -14.77
CA GLU A 245 23.09 -19.94 -16.03
C GLU A 245 23.76 -21.30 -15.80
N HIS A 246 23.00 -22.36 -16.07
CA HIS A 246 23.37 -23.62 -16.75
C HIS A 246 22.58 -24.81 -16.20
N SER A 247 21.44 -25.10 -16.85
CA SER A 247 21.13 -26.40 -17.48
C SER A 247 19.83 -26.31 -18.26
#